data_AF-A0A916N239-F1
#
_entry.id   AF-A0A916N239-F1
#
_cell.length_a   1.000
_cell.length_b   1.000
_cell.length_c   1.000
_cell.angle_alpha   90.00
_cell.angle_beta   90.00
_cell.angle_gamma   90.00
#
_symmetry.space_group_name_H-M   'P 1'
#
loop_
_entity.id
_entity.type
_entity.pdbx_description
1 polymer ?
#
loop_
_entity_poly.entity_id
_entity_poly.type
_entity_poly.pdbx_seq_one_letter_code
_entity_poly.pdbx_strand_id
1 'polypeptide(L)' 'MVSNLRDAIVETMNTHLNRVLRAAEIGIPGKEQYQAFRSFALDEFGRQGFLPELESLLKQQGKERNGLAETAGKGVPP' A
#
# COMPACT_ATOMS: atom_id res chain seq x y z
N MET A 1 -1.59 10.80 11.87
CA MET A 1 -0.94 9.55 12.35
C MET A 1 -1.01 8.44 11.30
N VAL A 2 -2.14 8.21 10.61
CA VAL A 2 -2.28 7.21 9.53
C VAL A 2 -1.37 7.50 8.32
N SER A 3 -1.14 8.78 8.01
CA SER A 3 -0.27 9.24 6.92
C SER A 3 1.18 8.72 7.07
N ASN A 4 1.74 8.81 8.29
CA ASN A 4 3.13 8.42 8.54
C ASN A 4 3.37 6.90 8.36
N LEU A 5 2.38 6.06 8.74
CA LEU A 5 2.49 4.61 8.54
C LEU A 5 2.35 4.24 7.07
N ARG A 6 1.39 4.85 6.36
CA ARG A 6 1.23 4.67 4.92
C ARG A 6 2.53 5.01 4.19
N ASP A 7 3.11 6.17 4.47
CA ASP A 7 4.29 6.65 3.78
C ASP A 7 5.50 5.75 4.06
N ALA A 8 5.66 5.25 5.29
CA ALA A 8 6.71 4.28 5.65
C ALA A 8 6.54 2.92 4.92
N ILE A 9 5.30 2.44 4.77
CA ILE A 9 5.01 1.22 4.01
C ILE A 9 5.34 1.42 2.53
N VAL A 10 4.94 2.56 1.97
CA VAL A 10 5.20 2.91 0.56
C VAL A 10 6.70 3.04 0.28
N GLU A 11 7.45 3.68 1.16
CA GLU A 11 8.91 3.80 1.05
C GLU A 11 9.61 2.44 1.09
N THR A 12 9.18 1.58 2.01
CA THR A 12 9.70 0.20 2.14
C THR A 12 9.40 -0.59 0.86
N MET A 13 8.15 -0.58 0.41
CA MET A 13 7.72 -1.23 -0.82
C MET A 13 8.52 -0.75 -2.04
N ASN A 14 8.69 0.56 -2.22
CA ASN A 14 9.46 1.13 -3.31
C ASN A 14 10.93 0.67 -3.28
N THR A 15 11.51 0.55 -2.09
CA THR A 15 12.86 0.01 -1.91
C THR A 15 12.96 -1.43 -2.41
N HIS A 16 11.98 -2.28 -2.11
CA HIS A 16 11.94 -3.66 -2.59
C HIS A 16 11.67 -3.72 -4.10
N LEU A 17 10.72 -2.93 -4.61
CA LEU A 17 10.40 -2.86 -6.03
C LEU A 17 11.64 -2.48 -6.86
N ASN A 18 12.41 -1.49 -6.41
CA ASN A 18 13.66 -1.11 -7.07
C ASN A 18 14.68 -2.26 -7.15
N ARG A 19 14.76 -3.13 -6.13
CA ARG A 19 15.64 -4.30 -6.16
C ARG A 19 15.15 -5.33 -7.17
N VAL A 20 13.85 -5.57 -7.25
CA VAL A 20 13.24 -6.47 -8.24
C VAL A 20 13.48 -5.95 -9.66
N LEU A 21 13.25 -4.65 -9.89
CA LEU A 21 13.50 -4.03 -11.20
C LEU A 21 14.97 -4.14 -11.62
N ARG A 22 15.92 -3.95 -10.70
CA ARG A 22 17.36 -4.15 -10.98
C ARG A 22 17.69 -5.60 -11.34
N ALA A 23 17.11 -6.56 -10.63
CA ALA A 23 17.30 -7.97 -10.96
C ALA A 23 16.70 -8.31 -12.34
N ALA A 24 15.52 -7.75 -12.65
CA ALA A 24 14.87 -7.92 -13.94
C ALA A 24 15.66 -7.27 -15.09
N GLU A 25 16.31 -6.13 -14.88
CA GLU A 25 17.16 -5.49 -15.90
C GLU A 25 18.34 -6.37 -16.32
N ILE A 26 18.83 -7.23 -15.43
CA ILE A 26 19.90 -8.20 -15.72
C ILE A 26 19.32 -9.45 -16.39
N GLY A 27 18.15 -9.91 -15.96
CA GLY A 27 17.57 -11.19 -16.37
C GLY A 27 16.70 -11.16 -17.64
N ILE A 28 16.13 -10.00 -17.99
CA ILE A 28 15.21 -9.88 -19.13
C ILE A 28 16.00 -9.51 -20.39
N PRO A 29 15.99 -10.35 -21.44
CA PRO A 29 16.65 -10.02 -22.68
C PRO A 29 15.91 -8.89 -23.40
N GLY A 30 16.64 -7.89 -23.89
CA GLY A 30 16.06 -6.84 -24.73
C GLY A 30 15.37 -5.71 -23.96
N LYS A 31 15.64 -4.49 -24.42
CA LYS A 31 15.19 -3.24 -23.78
C LYS A 31 13.67 -3.12 -23.72
N GLU A 32 12.95 -3.53 -24.77
CA GLU A 32 11.49 -3.40 -24.84
C GLU A 32 10.78 -4.31 -23.83
N GLN A 33 11.30 -5.52 -23.62
CA GLN A 33 10.74 -6.49 -22.69
C GLN A 33 10.94 -6.03 -21.24
N TYR A 34 12.12 -5.49 -20.93
CA TYR A 34 12.36 -4.86 -19.63
C TYR A 34 11.46 -3.63 -19.41
N GLN A 35 11.27 -2.79 -20.42
CA GLN A 35 10.37 -1.63 -20.30
C GLN A 35 8.92 -2.05 -20.06
N ALA A 36 8.43 -3.08 -20.76
CA ALA A 36 7.10 -3.63 -20.52
C ALA A 36 6.95 -4.18 -19.09
N PHE A 37 7.92 -4.97 -18.63
CA PHE A 37 7.95 -5.48 -17.26
C PHE A 37 7.97 -4.35 -16.22
N ARG A 38 8.82 -3.34 -16.43
CA ARG A 38 8.95 -2.19 -15.54
C ARG A 38 7.64 -1.42 -15.44
N SER A 39 6.98 -1.14 -16.56
CA SER A 39 5.68 -0.45 -16.57
C SER A 39 4.63 -1.26 -15.82
N PHE A 40 4.52 -2.55 -16.11
CA PHE A 40 3.61 -3.45 -15.40
C PHE A 40 3.83 -3.44 -13.89
N ALA A 41 5.09 -3.59 -13.45
CA ALA A 41 5.41 -3.59 -12.03
C ALA A 41 5.11 -2.24 -11.35
N LEU A 42 5.40 -1.11 -12.02
CA LEU A 42 5.08 0.20 -11.46
C LEU A 42 3.57 0.46 -11.38
N ASP A 43 2.78 -0.07 -12.31
CA ASP A 43 1.33 0.04 -12.29
C ASP A 43 0.73 -0.81 -11.15
N GLU A 44 1.20 -2.05 -11.01
CA GLU A 44 0.79 -2.99 -9.96
C GLU A 44 1.05 -2.45 -8.55
N PHE A 45 2.24 -1.90 -8.31
CA PHE A 45 2.61 -1.32 -7.01
C PHE A 45 2.26 0.16 -6.88
N GLY A 46 1.69 0.76 -7.92
CA GLY A 46 1.40 2.18 -8.01
C GLY A 46 -0.05 2.51 -7.67
N ARG A 47 -0.55 3.56 -8.31
CA ARG A 47 -1.88 4.11 -8.04
C ARG A 47 -3.03 3.24 -8.54
N GLN A 48 -2.75 2.26 -9.40
CA GLN A 48 -3.77 1.39 -9.99
C GLN A 48 -3.87 0.02 -9.31
N GLY A 49 -2.89 -0.38 -8.49
CA GLY A 49 -2.94 -1.63 -7.73
C GLY A 49 -2.79 -1.42 -6.22
N PHE A 50 -1.60 -1.63 -5.68
CA PHE A 50 -1.38 -1.75 -4.24
C PHE A 50 -1.72 -0.50 -3.41
N LEU A 51 -1.45 0.72 -3.90
CA LEU A 51 -1.65 1.94 -3.11
C LEU A 51 -3.11 2.19 -2.67
N PRO A 52 -4.13 2.11 -3.55
CA PRO A 52 -5.52 2.25 -3.13
C PRO A 52 -5.98 1.13 -2.18
N GLU A 53 -5.48 -0.10 -2.34
CA GLU A 53 -5.77 -1.20 -1.42
C GLU A 53 -5.21 -0.93 -0.02
N LEU A 54 -3.96 -0.49 0.06
CA LEU A 54 -3.32 -0.08 1.31
C LEU A 54 -4.11 1.05 1.98
N GLU A 55 -4.53 2.06 1.22
CA GLU A 55 -5.36 3.15 1.76
C GLU A 55 -6.69 2.66 2.32
N SER A 56 -7.34 1.71 1.65
CA SER A 56 -8.59 1.11 2.11
C SER A 56 -8.40 0.37 3.44
N LEU A 57 -7.36 -0.47 3.53
CA LEU A 57 -7.03 -1.23 4.74
C LEU A 57 -6.72 -0.33 5.94
N LEU A 58 -5.91 0.72 5.73
CA LEU A 58 -5.58 1.68 6.78
C LEU A 58 -6.80 2.49 7.24
N LYS A 59 -7.72 2.82 6.33
CA LYS A 59 -8.99 3.48 6.65
C LYS A 59 -9.91 2.55 7.45
N GLN A 60 -9.96 1.26 7.12
CA GLN A 60 -10.76 0.27 7.85
C GLN A 60 -10.28 0.13 9.30
N GLN A 61 -8.98 -0.05 9.53
CA GLN A 61 -8.43 -0.09 10.89
C GLN A 61 -8.70 1.18 11.71
N GLY A 62 -8.69 2.35 11.06
CA GLY A 62 -9.04 3.61 11.71
C GLY A 62 -10.51 3.66 12.17
N LYS A 63 -11.43 3.06 11.39
CA LYS A 63 -12.86 3.01 11.72
C LYS A 63 -13.19 2.01 12.82
N GLU A 64 -12.56 0.84 12.82
CA GLU A 64 -12.76 -0.18 13.87
C GLU A 64 -12.36 0.33 15.25
N ARG A 65 -11.31 1.17 15.33
CA ARG A 65 -10.89 1.82 16.59
C ARG A 65 -11.90 2.85 17.11
N ASN A 66 -12.65 3.52 16.23
CA ASN A 66 -13.68 4.49 16.66
C ASN A 66 -15.00 3.80 17.05
N GLY A 67 -15.36 2.66 16.44
CA GLY A 67 -16.61 1.95 16.75
C GLY A 67 -16.68 1.35 18.16
N LEU A 68 -15.52 1.05 18.77
CA LEU A 68 -15.42 0.60 20.17
C LEU A 68 -15.64 1.72 21.20
N ALA A 69 -15.49 2.99 20.82
CA ALA A 69 -15.70 4.12 21.72
C ALA A 69 -17.18 4.51 21.85
N GLU A 70 -18.00 4.31 20.81
CA GLU A 70 -19.41 4.74 20.80
C GLU A 70 -20.33 3.83 21.63
N THR A 71 -19.92 2.62 21.97
CA THR A 71 -20.75 1.69 22.79
C THR A 71 -20.52 1.82 24.29
N ALA A 72 -19.53 2.60 24.75
CA ALA A 72 -19.24 2.81 26.17
C ALA A 72 -20.12 3.88 26.86
N GLY A 73 -20.99 4.58 26.11
CA GLY A 73 -21.75 5.74 26.61
C GLY A 73 -23.28 5.59 26.71
N LYS A 74 -23.87 4.45 26.34
CA LYS A 74 -25.34 4.26 26.40
C LYS A 74 -25.73 3.19 27.40
N GLY A 75 -25.90 3.58 28.66
CA GLY A 75 -26.51 2.70 29.64
C GLY A 75 -26.60 3.27 31.05
N VAL A 76 -27.36 4.35 31.27
CA VAL A 76 -28.08 4.58 32.54
C VAL A 76 -29.35 5.39 32.25
N PRO A 77 -30.56 4.79 32.23
CA PRO A 77 -31.79 5.51 32.52
C PRO A 77 -31.99 5.62 34.05
N PRO A 78 -32.71 6.66 34.54
CA PRO A 78 -32.92 6.94 35.95
C PRO A 78 -33.79 5.90 36.68
#